data_AF-A0A2G8KNS0-F1
#
_entry.id   AF-A0A2G8KNS0-F1
#
_cell.length_a   1.000
_cell.length_b   1.000
_cell.length_c   1.000
_cell.angle_alpha   90.00
_cell.angle_beta   90.00
_cell.angle_gamma   90.00
#
_symmetry.space_group_name_H-M   'P 1'
#
loop_
_entity.id
_entity.type
_entity.pdbx_description
1 polymer ?
#
loop_
_entity_poly.entity_id
_entity_poly.type
_entity_poly.pdbx_seq_one_letter_code
_entity_poly.pdbx_strand_id
1 'polypeptide(L)'
;MAANLLRLSSRRVVGTLARREMSTAYVDRLDYPAPPVRYMEDASLTDESKALREKERGDWSSLSAEEKKALYRLSFNKSFAEMNSSTGEWKYIIGGTCLGLAFAFLIYGFQKQFSEYSI
;
A
#
# COMPACT_ATOMS: atom_id res chain seq x y z
N MET A 1 -17.03 42.22 -7.29
CA MET A 1 -16.31 41.55 -6.19
C MET A 1 -16.96 40.19 -5.87
N ALA A 2 -16.85 39.19 -6.73
CA ALA A 2 -17.54 37.89 -6.54
C ALA A 2 -16.69 36.66 -6.91
N ALA A 3 -15.36 36.79 -6.94
CA ALA A 3 -14.47 35.72 -7.41
C ALA A 3 -13.82 34.85 -6.31
N ASN A 4 -14.11 35.11 -5.01
CA ASN A 4 -13.39 34.45 -3.91
C ASN A 4 -14.21 33.48 -3.04
N LEU A 5 -15.49 33.22 -3.37
CA LEU A 5 -16.34 32.35 -2.53
C LEU A 5 -16.40 30.88 -2.99
N LEU A 6 -15.95 30.55 -4.20
CA LEU A 6 -15.96 29.18 -4.72
C LEU A 6 -14.75 28.34 -4.30
N ARG A 7 -13.75 28.94 -3.64
CA ARG A 7 -12.57 28.19 -3.14
C ARG A 7 -12.83 27.43 -1.84
N LEU A 8 -14.05 27.51 -1.31
CA LEU A 8 -14.46 26.92 -0.03
C LEU A 8 -15.18 25.57 -0.17
N SER A 9 -15.33 25.04 -1.38
CA SER A 9 -16.10 23.81 -1.64
C SER A 9 -15.32 22.49 -1.54
N SER A 10 -13.98 22.50 -1.44
CA SER A 10 -13.19 21.24 -1.49
C SER A 10 -12.57 20.80 -0.16
N ARG A 11 -12.78 21.51 0.96
CA ARG A 11 -12.20 21.13 2.27
C ARG A 11 -13.08 21.62 3.44
N ARG A 12 -14.12 20.84 3.81
CA ARG A 12 -14.92 20.95 5.05
C ARG A 12 -15.97 19.83 4.99
N VAL A 13 -16.10 18.84 5.86
CA VAL A 13 -15.88 18.73 7.30
C VAL A 13 -15.58 17.25 7.62
N VAL A 14 -14.39 16.94 8.13
CA VAL A 14 -14.19 15.75 8.97
C VAL A 14 -13.45 16.25 10.21
N GLY A 15 -14.05 16.01 11.37
CA GLY A 15 -13.82 16.70 12.64
C GLY A 15 -12.36 16.94 13.02
N THR A 16 -12.04 18.22 13.17
CA THR A 16 -11.04 18.73 14.11
C THR A 16 -11.51 18.25 15.50
N LEU A 17 -10.83 17.35 16.21
CA LEU A 17 -9.74 17.63 17.14
C LEU A 17 -9.26 16.30 17.76
N ALA A 18 -7.95 16.17 18.00
CA ALA A 18 -7.32 15.24 18.97
C ALA A 18 -6.78 13.85 18.54
N ARG A 19 -6.20 13.69 17.33
CA ARG A 19 -5.16 12.65 17.10
C ARG A 19 -4.17 13.00 15.98
N ARG A 20 -3.12 13.76 16.32
CA ARG A 20 -1.78 13.91 15.70
C ARG A 20 -1.61 13.37 14.26
N GLU A 21 -1.35 14.26 13.29
CA GLU A 21 -0.71 13.96 11.97
C GLU A 21 -1.00 12.59 11.33
N MET A 22 -2.24 12.10 11.41
CA MET A 22 -2.56 10.75 10.95
C MET A 22 -2.76 10.76 9.43
N SER A 23 -1.64 10.58 8.73
CA SER A 23 -1.45 10.24 7.32
C SER A 23 -2.17 11.12 6.28
N THR A 24 -1.48 12.19 5.84
CA THR A 24 -1.67 12.72 4.47
C THR A 24 -1.24 11.71 3.40
N ALA A 25 -0.45 10.69 3.78
CA ALA A 25 -0.01 9.64 2.88
C ALA A 25 -1.11 8.59 2.68
N TYR A 26 -1.33 8.22 1.43
CA TYR A 26 -2.16 7.07 1.05
C TYR A 26 -1.56 5.77 1.60
N VAL A 27 -2.38 4.91 2.22
CA VAL A 27 -1.98 3.56 2.67
C VAL A 27 -3.11 2.57 2.42
N ASP A 28 -2.79 1.45 1.77
CA ASP A 28 -3.70 0.31 1.60
C ASP A 28 -3.79 -0.49 2.91
N ARG A 29 -4.98 -0.50 3.56
CA ARG A 29 -5.21 -1.19 4.82
C ARG A 29 -6.54 -1.93 4.82
N LEU A 30 -6.55 -3.16 5.33
CA LEU A 30 -7.76 -3.99 5.42
C LEU A 30 -8.76 -3.45 6.46
N ASP A 31 -8.27 -2.87 7.55
CA ASP A 31 -9.09 -2.27 8.61
C ASP A 31 -9.61 -0.87 8.27
N TYR A 32 -9.07 -0.27 7.21
CA TYR A 32 -9.41 1.08 6.80
C TYR A 32 -9.65 1.14 5.27
N PRO A 33 -10.83 0.67 4.81
CA PRO A 33 -11.11 0.45 3.39
C PRO A 33 -11.18 1.74 2.56
N ALA A 34 -11.42 2.88 3.20
CA ALA A 34 -11.63 4.17 2.55
C ALA A 34 -10.62 5.21 3.09
N PRO A 35 -9.38 5.24 2.55
CA PRO A 35 -8.39 6.23 2.94
C PRO A 35 -8.85 7.67 2.64
N PRO A 36 -8.45 8.67 3.46
CA PRO A 36 -8.87 10.06 3.30
C PRO A 36 -8.28 10.72 2.05
N VAL A 37 -7.20 10.15 1.50
CA VAL A 37 -6.52 10.60 0.29
C VAL A 37 -6.62 9.47 -0.73
N ARG A 38 -6.68 9.82 -2.03
CA ARG A 38 -6.67 8.83 -3.13
C ARG A 38 -5.23 8.43 -3.46
N TYR A 39 -5.06 7.28 -4.13
CA TYR A 39 -3.73 6.79 -4.49
C TYR A 39 -2.99 7.73 -5.44
N MET A 40 -3.64 8.12 -6.54
CA MET A 40 -3.07 9.07 -7.49
C MET A 40 -3.54 10.48 -7.17
N GLU A 41 -2.59 11.42 -7.11
CA GLU A 41 -2.88 12.84 -6.93
C GLU A 41 -3.43 13.45 -8.23
N ASP A 42 -4.42 14.32 -8.13
CA ASP A 42 -5.05 14.97 -9.30
C ASP A 42 -4.03 15.74 -10.17
N ALA A 43 -2.93 16.21 -9.58
CA ALA A 43 -1.86 16.93 -10.28
C ALA A 43 -1.01 16.04 -11.19
N SER A 44 -0.89 14.74 -10.89
CA SER A 44 -0.07 13.78 -11.65
C SER A 44 -0.87 12.97 -12.68
N LEU A 45 -2.17 13.26 -12.85
CA LEU A 45 -3.01 12.54 -13.80
C LEU A 45 -2.74 12.97 -15.26
N THR A 46 -2.65 11.98 -16.14
CA THR A 46 -2.69 12.15 -17.60
C THR A 46 -4.04 12.74 -18.04
N ASP A 47 -4.08 13.40 -19.19
CA ASP A 47 -5.30 14.05 -19.69
C ASP A 47 -6.47 13.08 -19.90
N GLU A 48 -6.21 11.84 -20.31
CA GLU A 48 -7.22 10.77 -20.38
C GLU A 48 -7.81 10.42 -19.00
N SER A 49 -6.97 10.37 -17.97
CA SER A 49 -7.41 10.10 -16.61
C SER A 49 -8.24 11.25 -16.06
N LYS A 50 -7.91 12.50 -16.39
CA LYS A 50 -8.72 13.68 -16.04
C LYS A 50 -10.10 13.63 -16.70
N ALA A 51 -10.17 13.28 -17.99
CA ALA A 51 -11.44 13.10 -18.68
C ALA A 51 -12.29 11.98 -18.03
N LEU A 52 -11.67 10.88 -17.60
CA LEU A 52 -12.35 9.83 -16.83
C LEU A 52 -12.88 10.34 -15.49
N ARG A 53 -12.15 11.23 -14.80
CA ARG A 53 -12.63 11.87 -13.55
C ARG A 53 -13.83 12.79 -13.79
N GLU A 54 -13.87 13.47 -14.92
CA GLU A 54 -15.03 14.28 -15.29
C GLU A 54 -16.25 13.39 -15.54
N LYS A 55 -16.05 12.24 -16.22
CA LYS A 55 -17.10 11.22 -16.38
C LYS A 55 -17.52 10.56 -15.05
N GLU A 56 -16.61 10.39 -14.08
CA GLU A 56 -16.91 9.83 -12.73
C GLU A 56 -18.01 10.64 -12.02
N ARG A 57 -18.12 11.94 -12.30
CA ARG A 57 -19.15 12.83 -11.72
C ARG A 57 -20.54 12.66 -12.33
N GLY A 58 -20.64 12.02 -13.49
CA GLY A 58 -21.88 11.76 -14.21
C GLY A 58 -22.54 10.43 -13.83
N ASP A 59 -23.33 9.88 -14.74
CA ASP A 59 -24.02 8.60 -14.53
C ASP A 59 -23.10 7.40 -14.77
N TRP A 60 -23.00 6.51 -13.79
CA TRP A 60 -22.16 5.32 -13.81
C TRP A 60 -22.73 4.18 -14.66
N SER A 61 -23.99 4.30 -15.12
CA SER A 61 -24.57 3.36 -16.09
C SER A 61 -23.90 3.46 -17.47
N SER A 62 -23.44 4.66 -17.84
CA SER A 62 -22.77 4.95 -19.12
C SER A 62 -21.30 4.52 -19.17
N LEU A 63 -20.70 4.18 -18.01
CA LEU A 63 -19.30 3.78 -17.91
C LEU A 63 -19.11 2.31 -18.28
N SER A 64 -18.13 2.04 -19.13
CA SER A 64 -17.73 0.67 -19.48
C SER A 64 -17.11 -0.04 -18.28
N ALA A 65 -17.06 -1.38 -18.33
CA ALA A 65 -16.41 -2.16 -17.27
C ALA A 65 -14.90 -1.85 -17.14
N GLU A 66 -14.25 -1.47 -18.24
CA GLU A 66 -12.84 -1.09 -18.27
C GLU A 66 -12.61 0.28 -17.65
N GLU A 67 -13.47 1.26 -17.96
CA GLU A 67 -13.41 2.60 -17.35
C GLU A 67 -13.61 2.54 -15.83
N LYS A 68 -14.52 1.67 -15.35
CA LYS A 68 -14.71 1.43 -13.91
C LYS A 68 -13.46 0.85 -13.25
N LYS A 69 -12.79 -0.11 -13.91
CA LYS A 69 -11.53 -0.68 -13.41
C LYS A 69 -10.41 0.37 -13.41
N ALA A 70 -10.33 1.22 -14.42
CA ALA A 70 -9.37 2.32 -14.47
C ALA A 70 -9.60 3.32 -13.33
N LEU A 71 -10.85 3.74 -13.10
CA LEU A 71 -11.22 4.61 -11.97
C LEU A 71 -10.87 3.99 -10.61
N TYR A 72 -11.03 2.66 -10.48
CA TYR A 72 -10.60 1.93 -9.30
C TYR A 72 -9.08 2.05 -9.09
N ARG A 73 -8.27 1.79 -10.11
CA ARG A 73 -6.79 1.89 -10.02
C ARG A 73 -6.26 3.30 -9.81
N LEU A 74 -7.01 4.32 -10.24
CA LEU A 74 -6.69 5.72 -9.95
C LEU A 74 -6.97 6.08 -8.48
N SER A 75 -7.98 5.45 -7.89
CA SER A 75 -8.39 5.72 -6.50
C SER A 75 -7.64 4.86 -5.49
N PHE A 76 -7.38 3.60 -5.85
CA PHE A 76 -6.75 2.60 -4.99
C PHE A 76 -5.59 1.90 -5.69
N ASN A 77 -4.52 1.67 -4.96
CA ASN A 77 -3.35 0.95 -5.48
C ASN A 77 -3.60 -0.56 -5.54
N LYS A 78 -4.01 -1.17 -4.42
CA LYS A 78 -4.24 -2.61 -4.31
C LYS A 78 -5.71 -2.95 -4.08
N SER A 79 -6.15 -4.07 -4.65
CA SER A 79 -7.43 -4.67 -4.30
C SER A 79 -7.37 -5.45 -2.98
N PHE A 80 -8.53 -5.73 -2.38
CA PHE A 80 -8.61 -6.57 -1.18
C PHE A 80 -8.00 -7.96 -1.38
N ALA A 81 -8.17 -8.53 -2.57
CA ALA A 81 -7.56 -9.82 -2.92
C ALA A 81 -6.02 -9.72 -2.99
N GLU A 82 -5.49 -8.63 -3.56
CA GLU A 82 -4.05 -8.38 -3.65
C GLU A 82 -3.44 -8.10 -2.27
N MET A 83 -4.12 -7.31 -1.42
CA MET A 83 -3.70 -7.04 -0.05
C MET A 83 -3.66 -8.31 0.81
N ASN A 84 -4.61 -9.23 0.59
CA ASN A 84 -4.71 -10.48 1.35
C ASN A 84 -3.87 -11.62 0.73
N SER A 85 -3.12 -11.35 -0.34
CA SER A 85 -2.28 -12.36 -0.95
C SER A 85 -1.14 -12.75 0.00
N SER A 86 -0.94 -14.04 0.22
CA SER A 86 0.13 -14.53 1.10
C SER A 86 1.49 -14.24 0.47
N THR A 87 2.35 -13.47 1.13
CA THR A 87 3.74 -13.32 0.71
C THR A 87 4.51 -14.57 1.16
N GLY A 88 5.23 -15.22 0.24
CA GLY A 88 5.99 -16.44 0.51
C GLY A 88 7.20 -16.27 1.46
N GLU A 89 7.24 -15.16 2.21
CA GLU A 89 8.34 -14.73 3.08
C GLU A 89 8.70 -15.79 4.13
N TRP A 90 7.71 -16.49 4.66
CA TRP A 90 7.91 -17.57 5.64
C TRP A 90 8.91 -18.64 5.16
N LYS A 91 8.98 -18.91 3.85
CA LYS A 91 9.91 -19.87 3.27
C LYS A 91 11.35 -19.41 3.41
N TYR A 92 11.60 -18.12 3.19
CA TYR A 92 12.93 -17.53 3.32
C TYR A 92 13.35 -17.46 4.78
N ILE A 93 12.43 -17.16 5.70
CA ILE A 93 12.70 -17.15 7.14
C ILE A 93 13.13 -18.55 7.59
N ILE A 94 12.34 -19.58 7.29
CA ILE A 94 12.67 -20.97 7.66
C ILE A 94 13.98 -21.42 7.01
N GLY A 95 14.16 -21.14 5.71
CA GLY A 95 15.38 -21.48 5.00
C GLY A 95 16.63 -20.84 5.61
N GLY A 96 16.56 -19.53 5.93
CA GLY A 96 17.64 -18.79 6.58
C GLY A 96 17.96 -19.31 7.98
N THR A 97 16.94 -19.62 8.79
CA THR A 97 17.12 -20.21 10.12
C THR A 97 17.81 -21.57 10.05
N CYS A 98 17.34 -22.47 9.19
CA CYS A 98 17.94 -23.80 9.01
C CYS A 98 19.39 -23.71 8.53
N LEU A 99 19.69 -22.79 7.60
CA LEU A 99 21.05 -22.56 7.11
C LEU A 99 21.97 -22.05 8.23
N GLY A 100 21.50 -21.09 9.04
CA GLY A 100 22.25 -20.59 10.20
C GLY A 100 22.56 -21.69 11.23
N LEU A 101 21.59 -22.57 11.52
CA LEU A 101 21.79 -23.72 12.40
C LEU A 101 22.81 -24.71 11.84
N ALA A 102 22.73 -25.02 10.54
CA ALA A 102 23.71 -25.90 9.89
C ALA A 102 25.13 -25.34 10.01
N PHE A 103 25.33 -24.04 9.76
CA PHE A 103 26.63 -23.39 9.93
C PHE A 103 27.12 -23.44 11.39
N ALA A 104 26.25 -23.23 12.37
CA ALA A 104 26.61 -23.33 13.78
C ALA A 104 27.08 -24.74 14.16
N PHE A 105 26.39 -25.78 13.71
CA PHE A 105 26.79 -27.17 13.94
C PHE A 105 28.11 -27.54 13.26
N LEU A 106 28.35 -27.03 12.04
CA LEU A 106 29.62 -27.22 11.36
C LEU A 106 30.77 -26.60 12.16
N ILE A 107 30.65 -25.33 12.57
CA ILE A 107 31.67 -24.64 13.36
C ILE A 107 31.95 -25.39 14.66
N TYR A 108 30.90 -25.81 15.37
CA TYR A 108 31.04 -26.59 16.59
C TYR A 108 31.78 -27.92 16.36
N GLY A 109 31.43 -28.64 15.30
CA GLY A 109 32.12 -29.88 14.90
C GLY A 109 33.60 -29.66 14.61
N PHE A 110 33.94 -28.59 13.88
CA PHE A 110 35.33 -28.21 13.62
C PHE A 110 36.08 -27.88 14.92
N GLN A 111 35.50 -27.05 15.80
CA GLN A 111 36.10 -26.71 17.09
C GLN A 111 36.39 -27.95 17.94
N LYS A 112 35.44 -28.89 17.99
CA LYS A 112 35.61 -30.14 18.71
C LYS A 112 36.77 -30.97 18.17
N GLN A 113 36.87 -31.15 16.85
CA GLN A 113 37.95 -31.89 16.21
C GLN A 113 39.35 -31.33 16.57
N PHE A 114 39.51 -30.00 16.55
CA PHE A 114 40.79 -29.38 16.91
C PHE A 114 41.10 -29.46 18.41
N SER A 115 40.08 -29.41 19.27
CA SER A 115 40.28 -29.57 20.72
C SER A 115 40.76 -30.97 21.10
N GLU A 116 40.31 -32.02 20.41
CA GLU A 116 40.71 -33.40 20.66
C GLU A 116 42.12 -33.72 20.13
N TYR A 117 42.58 -33.03 19.08
CA TYR A 117 43.94 -33.17 18.53
C TYR A 117 45.03 -32.44 19.33
N SER A 118 44.65 -31.56 20.26
CA SER A 118 45.57 -30.72 21.05
C SER A 118 45.98 -31.34 22.40
N ILE A 119 45.62 -32.60 22.65
CA ILE A 119 46.00 -33.42 23.82
C ILE A 119 46.86 -34.57 23.33
#